data_AF-A0AAD5Q3W6-F1
#
_entry.id   AF-A0AAD5Q3W6-F1
#
_cell.length_a   1.000
_cell.length_b   1.000
_cell.length_c   1.000
_cell.angle_alpha   90.00
_cell.angle_beta   90.00
_cell.angle_gamma   90.00
#
_symmetry.space_group_name_H-M   'P 1'
#
loop_
_entity.id
_entity.type
_entity.pdbx_description
1 polymer ?
#
loop_
_entity_poly.entity_id
_entity_poly.type
_entity_poly.pdbx_seq_one_letter_code
_entity_poly.pdbx_strand_id
1 'polypeptide(L)'
;MSQEYSIWQDPILLQHRLDFDLVTKNRRIGCGMFGEVWLATYKQQRVALKHLRGDNTGSDRDVIQSFIEEIKLVSTCTHPRVVSFVGVVWTKESDIAMLTELMTVIQ
;
A
#
# COMPACT_ATOMS: atom_id res chain seq x y z
N MET A 1 13.01 3.13 -28.76
CA MET A 1 11.60 3.31 -28.35
C MET A 1 11.37 2.42 -27.15
N SER A 2 11.65 2.92 -25.96
CA SER A 2 11.37 2.22 -24.70
C SER A 2 9.86 2.14 -24.56
N GLN A 3 9.30 0.93 -24.58
CA GLN A 3 7.91 0.72 -24.18
C GLN A 3 7.75 1.30 -22.76
N GLU A 4 6.84 2.26 -22.58
CA GLU A 4 6.46 2.71 -21.25
C GLU A 4 5.91 1.50 -20.48
N TYR A 5 6.71 0.99 -19.54
CA TYR A 5 6.32 -0.12 -18.69
C TYR A 5 5.24 0.40 -17.72
N SER A 6 4.00 -0.05 -17.92
CA SER A 6 2.92 0.28 -17.00
C SER A 6 3.23 -0.37 -15.64
N ILE A 7 3.47 0.43 -14.61
CA ILE A 7 3.71 -0.06 -13.24
C ILE A 7 2.55 -0.94 -12.74
N TRP A 8 1.35 -0.78 -13.31
CA TRP A 8 0.15 -1.55 -13.00
C TRP A 8 0.14 -2.97 -13.58
N GLN A 9 1.10 -3.26 -14.47
CA GLN A 9 1.37 -4.59 -14.99
C GLN A 9 2.57 -5.26 -14.33
N ASP A 10 3.11 -4.66 -13.25
CA ASP A 10 4.23 -5.21 -12.53
C ASP A 10 3.86 -6.58 -11.90
N PRO A 11 4.60 -7.66 -12.21
CA PRO A 11 4.29 -9.00 -11.72
C PRO A 11 4.24 -9.10 -10.20
N ILE A 12 5.07 -8.33 -9.48
CA ILE A 12 5.12 -8.35 -8.02
C ILE A 12 3.84 -7.72 -7.47
N LEU A 13 3.38 -6.61 -8.04
CA LEU A 13 2.11 -6.00 -7.61
C LEU A 13 0.91 -6.89 -7.92
N LEU A 14 0.88 -7.49 -9.12
CA LEU A 14 -0.21 -8.39 -9.52
C LEU A 14 -0.27 -9.65 -8.66
N GLN A 15 0.87 -10.24 -8.32
CA GLN A 15 0.97 -11.40 -7.44
C GLN A 15 0.37 -11.13 -6.05
N HIS A 16 0.49 -9.90 -5.56
CA HIS A 16 0.05 -9.50 -4.22
C HIS A 16 -1.26 -8.71 -4.23
N ARG A 17 -1.94 -8.61 -5.38
CA ARG A 17 -3.16 -7.83 -5.52
C ARG A 17 -4.30 -8.48 -4.76
N LEU A 18 -4.95 -7.69 -3.90
CA LEU A 18 -6.16 -8.08 -3.19
C LEU A 18 -7.38 -7.41 -3.82
N ASP A 19 -8.55 -7.98 -3.53
CA ASP A 19 -9.82 -7.37 -3.88
C ASP A 19 -10.07 -6.15 -3.00
N PHE A 20 -10.22 -4.98 -3.64
CA PHE A 20 -10.44 -3.71 -2.97
C PHE A 20 -11.77 -3.70 -2.21
N ASP A 21 -12.80 -4.37 -2.72
CA ASP A 21 -14.14 -4.38 -2.10
C ASP A 21 -14.16 -5.13 -0.76
N LEU A 22 -13.14 -5.96 -0.51
CA LEU A 22 -12.95 -6.64 0.77
C LEU A 22 -12.22 -5.78 1.82
N VAL A 23 -11.81 -4.56 1.47
CA VAL A 23 -11.07 -3.64 2.35
C VAL A 23 -11.99 -2.50 2.79
N THR A 24 -12.24 -2.43 4.09
CA THR A 24 -12.96 -1.31 4.70
C THR A 24 -11.98 -0.34 5.35
N LYS A 25 -11.81 0.85 4.77
CA LYS A 25 -11.01 1.93 5.36
C LYS A 25 -11.77 2.54 6.55
N ASN A 26 -11.13 2.63 7.71
CA ASN A 26 -11.75 3.14 8.94
C ASN A 26 -11.29 4.56 9.26
N ARG A 27 -10.36 4.73 10.23
CA ARG A 27 -9.87 6.04 10.68
C ARG A 27 -8.40 6.23 10.34
N ARG A 28 -7.99 7.47 10.09
CA ARG A 28 -6.58 7.82 9.94
C ARG A 28 -5.86 7.61 11.28
N ILE A 29 -4.70 6.96 11.24
CA ILE A 29 -3.88 6.66 12.42
C ILE A 29 -2.46 7.23 12.30
N GLY A 30 -2.07 7.73 11.13
CA GLY A 30 -0.76 8.35 10.95
C GLY A 30 -0.61 9.17 9.67
N CYS A 31 0.49 9.90 9.60
CA CYS A 31 0.97 10.58 8.41
C CYS A 31 2.46 10.29 8.28
N GLY A 32 2.89 9.82 7.12
CA GLY A 32 4.30 9.71 6.77
C GLY A 32 4.72 10.79 5.77
N MET A 33 5.95 10.68 5.29
CA MET A 33 6.52 11.56 4.25
C MET A 33 5.75 11.45 2.92
N PHE A 34 5.34 10.24 2.54
CA PHE A 34 4.73 9.96 1.24
C PHE A 34 3.20 9.89 1.27
N GLY A 35 2.60 9.73 2.44
CA GLY A 35 1.23 9.23 2.49
C GLY A 35 0.56 9.28 3.87
N GLU A 36 -0.68 8.83 3.89
CA GLU A 36 -1.45 8.63 5.10
C GLU A 36 -1.48 7.15 5.45
N VAL A 37 -1.53 6.87 6.77
CA VAL A 37 -1.77 5.53 7.28
C VAL A 37 -3.13 5.51 7.95
N TRP A 38 -3.93 4.54 7.57
CA TRP A 38 -5.29 4.34 8.05
C TRP A 38 -5.40 2.99 8.71
N LEU A 39 -6.17 2.95 9.80
CA LEU A 39 -6.74 1.69 10.26
C LEU A 39 -7.73 1.23 9.20
N ALA A 40 -7.64 -0.02 8.79
CA ALA A 40 -8.60 -0.66 7.91
C ALA A 40 -8.92 -2.08 8.42
N THR A 41 -9.95 -2.67 7.82
CA THR A 41 -10.35 -4.05 8.05
C THR A 41 -10.29 -4.81 6.72
N TYR A 42 -9.61 -5.96 6.69
CA TYR A 42 -9.56 -6.87 5.56
C TYR A 42 -9.83 -8.29 6.05
N LYS A 43 -10.82 -8.97 5.49
CA LYS A 43 -11.24 -10.34 5.91
C LYS A 43 -11.33 -10.50 7.44
N GLN A 44 -12.02 -9.57 8.10
CA GLN A 44 -12.22 -9.50 9.56
C GLN A 44 -10.95 -9.22 10.39
N GLN A 45 -9.79 -9.03 9.76
CA GLN A 45 -8.55 -8.67 10.44
C GLN A 45 -8.31 -7.16 10.36
N ARG A 46 -7.83 -6.58 11.46
CA ARG A 46 -7.40 -5.17 11.50
C ARG A 46 -6.03 -5.05 10.86
N VAL A 47 -5.91 -4.17 9.88
CA VAL A 47 -4.69 -3.94 9.10
C VAL A 47 -4.34 -2.46 9.07
N ALA A 48 -3.08 -2.14 8.81
CA ALA A 48 -2.67 -0.80 8.44
C ALA A 48 -2.75 -0.66 6.92
N LEU A 49 -3.45 0.37 6.45
CA LEU A 49 -3.57 0.74 5.05
C LEU A 49 -2.78 2.02 4.83
N LYS A 50 -1.67 1.93 4.09
CA LYS A 50 -0.85 3.08 3.70
C LYS A 50 -1.12 3.43 2.25
N HIS A 51 -1.44 4.69 1.95
CA HIS A 51 -1.66 5.16 0.59
C HIS A 51 -1.10 6.57 0.40
N LEU A 52 -0.83 6.96 -0.85
CA LEU A 52 -0.38 8.29 -1.22
C LEU A 52 -1.48 9.33 -0.98
N ARG A 53 -1.11 10.55 -0.58
CA ARG A 53 -2.08 11.64 -0.40
C ARG A 53 -2.58 12.12 -1.77
N GLY A 54 -3.88 12.43 -1.86
CA GLY A 54 -4.53 12.82 -3.12
C GLY A 54 -4.03 14.14 -3.73
N ASP A 55 -3.32 14.96 -2.95
CA ASP A 55 -2.62 16.16 -3.43
C ASP A 55 -1.33 15.82 -4.21
N ASN A 56 -0.72 14.67 -3.95
CA ASN A 56 0.49 14.18 -4.62
C ASN A 56 0.19 13.25 -5.81
N THR A 57 -1.04 12.75 -5.94
CA THR A 57 -1.42 11.74 -6.97
C THR A 57 -1.54 12.31 -8.39
N GLY A 58 -1.53 13.63 -8.55
CA GLY A 58 -1.73 14.29 -9.84
C GLY A 58 -0.45 14.78 -10.54
N SER A 59 0.72 14.76 -9.91
CA SER A 59 1.87 15.51 -10.45
C SER A 59 3.26 14.92 -10.29
N ASP A 60 3.47 13.86 -9.49
CA ASP A 60 4.83 13.35 -9.27
C ASP A 60 4.95 11.84 -9.50
N ARG A 61 5.33 11.46 -10.73
CA ARG A 61 5.59 10.07 -11.11
C ARG A 61 6.66 9.43 -10.22
N ASP A 62 7.62 10.22 -9.73
CA ASP A 62 8.73 9.72 -8.90
C ASP A 62 8.24 9.31 -7.51
N VAL A 63 7.23 10.00 -6.97
CA VAL A 63 6.60 9.64 -5.68
C VAL A 63 5.83 8.33 -5.81
N ILE A 64 5.09 8.14 -6.90
CA ILE A 64 4.39 6.88 -7.17
C ILE A 64 5.41 5.74 -7.31
N GLN A 65 6.45 5.94 -8.12
CA GLN A 65 7.52 4.96 -8.31
C GLN A 65 8.21 4.58 -7.00
N SER A 66 8.55 5.57 -6.16
CA SER A 66 9.16 5.34 -4.84
C SER A 66 8.24 4.52 -3.93
N PHE A 67 6.93 4.75 -3.99
CA PHE A 67 5.97 3.98 -3.22
C PHE A 67 5.80 2.54 -3.74
N ILE A 68 5.85 2.33 -5.07
CA ILE A 68 5.90 0.99 -5.65
C ILE A 68 7.16 0.23 -5.20
N GLU A 69 8.30 0.89 -5.18
CA GLU A 69 9.55 0.31 -4.69
C GLU A 69 9.47 -0.07 -3.20
N GLU A 70 8.82 0.78 -2.38
CA GLU A 70 8.54 0.46 -0.98
C GLU A 70 7.66 -0.81 -0.88
N ILE A 71 6.58 -0.90 -1.66
CA ILE A 71 5.70 -2.08 -1.68
C ILE A 71 6.50 -3.34 -2.03
N LYS A 72 7.33 -3.27 -3.08
CA LYS A 72 8.16 -4.41 -3.51
C LYS A 72 9.12 -4.84 -2.40
N LEU A 73 9.83 -3.90 -1.79
CA LEU A 73 10.75 -4.19 -0.70
C LEU A 73 10.04 -4.89 0.45
N VAL A 74 8.94 -4.32 0.93
CA VAL A 74 8.16 -4.86 2.06
C VAL A 74 7.55 -6.23 1.71
N SER A 75 7.09 -6.44 0.48
CA SER A 75 6.53 -7.72 0.02
C SER A 75 7.51 -8.89 0.07
N THR A 76 8.81 -8.62 -0.02
CA THR A 76 9.88 -9.64 0.04
C THR A 76 10.44 -9.85 1.44
N CYS A 77 10.07 -9.01 2.41
CA CYS A 77 10.63 -9.04 3.75
C CYS A 77 9.71 -9.82 4.71
N THR A 78 10.17 -10.97 5.20
CA THR A 78 9.46 -11.75 6.21
C THR A 78 10.38 -12.00 7.40
N HIS A 79 10.06 -11.39 8.55
CA HIS A 79 10.84 -11.55 9.78
C HIS A 79 9.97 -11.30 11.01
N PRO A 80 10.14 -12.03 12.14
CA PRO A 80 9.33 -11.87 13.37
C PRO A 80 9.34 -10.48 14.04
N ARG A 81 10.15 -9.55 13.54
CA ARG A 81 10.32 -8.17 14.09
C ARG A 81 10.13 -7.10 13.01
N VAL A 82 9.66 -7.47 11.84
CA VAL A 82 9.34 -6.57 10.73
C VAL A 82 7.86 -6.71 10.46
N VAL A 83 7.20 -5.60 10.15
CA VAL A 83 5.78 -5.61 9.84
C VAL A 83 5.46 -6.58 8.71
N SER A 84 4.52 -7.46 8.95
CA SER A 84 4.09 -8.47 8.00
C SER A 84 3.30 -7.81 6.87
N PHE A 85 3.73 -8.07 5.65
CA PHE A 85 3.03 -7.66 4.45
C PHE A 85 1.75 -8.50 4.25
N VAL A 86 0.63 -7.85 3.91
CA VAL A 86 -0.64 -8.53 3.65
C VAL A 86 -0.98 -8.51 2.16
N GLY A 87 -0.75 -7.39 1.49
CA GLY A 87 -1.03 -7.24 0.06
C GLY A 87 -1.14 -5.80 -0.39
N VAL A 88 -1.59 -5.61 -1.62
CA VAL A 88 -1.75 -4.30 -2.25
C VAL A 88 -3.13 -4.22 -2.92
N VAL A 89 -3.77 -3.05 -2.85
CA VAL A 89 -5.08 -2.79 -3.47
C VAL A 89 -5.06 -1.49 -4.26
N TRP A 90 -5.83 -1.46 -5.34
CA TRP A 90 -6.11 -0.25 -6.11
C TRP A 90 -7.36 -0.48 -6.97
N THR A 91 -8.15 0.58 -7.15
CA THR A 91 -9.17 0.67 -8.21
C THR A 91 -8.67 1.50 -9.38
N LYS A 92 -7.82 2.50 -9.11
CA LYS A 92 -7.21 3.42 -10.06
C LYS A 92 -5.74 3.61 -9.69
N GLU A 93 -4.98 4.13 -10.64
CA GLU A 93 -3.55 4.41 -10.42
C GLU A 93 -3.31 5.34 -9.22
N SER A 94 -4.21 6.30 -9.03
CA SER A 94 -4.12 7.30 -7.96
C SER A 94 -4.46 6.80 -6.56
N ASP A 95 -5.06 5.62 -6.42
CA ASP A 95 -5.58 5.13 -5.12
C ASP A 95 -4.89 3.88 -4.59
N ILE A 96 -3.73 3.55 -5.15
CA ILE A 96 -2.94 2.41 -4.69
C ILE A 96 -2.63 2.51 -3.20
N ALA A 97 -2.84 1.40 -2.50
CA ALA A 97 -2.59 1.26 -1.09
C ALA A 97 -1.92 -0.07 -0.75
N MET A 98 -0.96 0.00 0.17
CA MET A 98 -0.31 -1.14 0.78
C MET A 98 -1.03 -1.53 2.07
N LEU A 99 -1.29 -2.82 2.25
CA LEU A 99 -1.82 -3.39 3.49
C LEU A 99 -0.70 -4.14 4.22
N THR A 100 -0.51 -3.81 5.49
CA THR A 100 0.40 -4.51 6.41
C THR A 100 -0.33 -4.87 7.70
N GLU A 101 0.32 -5.67 8.55
CA GLU A 101 -0.14 -5.83 9.91
C GLU A 101 -0.29 -4.47 10.61
N LEU A 102 -1.29 -4.38 11.48
CA LEU A 102 -1.48 -3.22 12.33
C LEU A 102 -0.59 -3.35 13.57
N MET A 103 0.41 -2.50 13.71
CA MET A 103 1.15 -2.38 14.96
C MET A 103 0.37 -1.51 15.95
N THR A 104 -0.19 -2.14 16.98
CA THR A 104 -0.75 -1.44 18.14
C THR A 104 0.28 -1.43 19.27
N VAL A 105 0.55 -0.26 19.86
CA VAL A 105 1.21 -0.22 21.16
C VAL A 105 0.26 -0.87 22.16
N ILE A 106 0.74 -1.86 22.91
CA ILE A 106 0.02 -2.46 24.04
C ILE A 106 -0.22 -1.30 25.03
N GLN A 107 -1.48 -0.93 25.25
CA GLN A 107 -1.84 0.10 26.23
C GLN A 107 -1.70 -0.44 27.65
#